data_AF-A0A821WTF7-F1
#
_entry.id   AF-A0A821WTF7-F1
#
_cell.length_a   1.000
_cell.length_b   1.000
_cell.length_c   1.000
_cell.angle_alpha   90.00
_cell.angle_beta   90.00
_cell.angle_gamma   90.00
#
_symmetry.space_group_name_H-M   'P 1'
#
loop_
_entity.id
_entity.type
_entity.pdbx_description
1 polymer ?
#
loop_
_entity_poly.entity_id
_entity_poly.type
_entity_poly.pdbx_seq_one_letter_code
_entity_poly.pdbx_strand_id
1 'polypeptide(L)' 'MDWIWRGTYVPATRNELQRIQLQLENERFSFNGQLIEKKSFADSSKKGINA' A
#
# COMPACT_ATOMS: atom_id res chain seq x y z
N MET A 1 -30.55 -3.94 14.11
CA MET A 1 -29.51 -3.11 14.74
C MET A 1 -28.57 -2.79 13.60
N ASP A 2 -28.70 -1.59 13.06
CA ASP A 2 -28.11 -1.24 11.77
C ASP A 2 -26.86 -0.44 12.07
N TRP A 3 -25.72 -0.97 11.63
CA TRP A 3 -24.41 -0.37 11.86
C TRP A 3 -24.15 0.69 10.79
N ILE A 4 -23.41 1.73 11.15
CA ILE A 4 -23.06 2.83 10.25
C ILE A 4 -21.54 2.83 10.08
N TRP A 5 -21.07 2.69 8.84
CA TRP A 5 -19.66 2.89 8.51
C TRP A 5 -19.24 4.33 8.82
N ARG A 6 -18.15 4.51 9.55
CA ARG A 6 -17.48 5.80 9.74
C ARG A 6 -15.99 5.65 9.48
N GLY A 7 -15.57 6.01 8.26
CA GLY A 7 -14.16 6.04 7.86
C GLY A 7 -13.71 7.47 7.60
N THR A 8 -12.49 7.80 8.01
CA THR A 8 -11.77 8.96 7.50
C THR A 8 -11.08 8.58 6.19
N TYR A 9 -11.06 9.48 5.21
CA TYR A 9 -10.36 9.27 3.96
C TYR A 9 -9.44 10.44 3.63
N VAL A 10 -8.38 10.16 2.88
CA VAL A 10 -7.54 11.21 2.29
C VAL A 10 -8.25 11.70 1.04
N PRO A 11 -8.48 13.02 0.86
CA PRO A 11 -9.17 13.57 -0.31
C PRO A 11 -8.23 13.60 -1.52
N ALA A 12 -7.76 12.43 -1.96
CA ALA A 12 -6.95 12.27 -3.15
C ALA A 12 -7.81 11.72 -4.29
N THR A 13 -7.70 12.32 -5.45
CA THR A 13 -8.28 11.81 -6.69
C THR A 13 -7.57 10.52 -7.12
N ARG A 14 -8.23 9.73 -7.97
CA ARG A 14 -7.62 8.50 -8.53
C ARG A 14 -6.30 8.78 -9.27
N ASN A 15 -6.21 9.90 -9.96
CA ASN A 15 -5.01 10.30 -10.69
C ASN A 15 -3.87 10.66 -9.74
N GLU A 16 -4.16 11.39 -8.65
CA GLU A 16 -3.16 11.69 -7.62
C GLU A 16 -2.66 10.42 -6.95
N LEU A 17 -3.55 9.48 -6.61
CA LEU A 17 -3.19 8.19 -6.07
C LEU A 17 -2.21 7.44 -6.99
N GLN A 18 -2.50 7.37 -8.28
CA GLN A 18 -1.62 6.71 -9.26
C GLN A 18 -0.25 7.39 -9.37
N ARG A 19 -0.21 8.73 -9.34
CA ARG A 19 1.05 9.48 -9.37
C ARG A 19 1.90 9.23 -8.13
N ILE A 20 1.28 9.26 -6.96
CA ILE A 20 1.95 8.98 -5.67
C ILE A 20 2.49 7.54 -5.68
N GLN A 21 1.69 6.58 -6.16
CA GLN A 21 2.11 5.19 -6.27
C GLN A 21 3.38 5.04 -7.12
N LEU A 22 3.42 5.62 -8.32
CA LEU A 22 4.60 5.57 -9.19
C LEU A 22 5.83 6.22 -8.56
N GLN A 23 5.65 7.31 -7.84
CA GLN A 23 6.76 7.95 -7.12
C GLN A 23 7.31 7.02 -6.04
N LEU A 24 6.44 6.47 -5.20
CA LEU A 24 6.80 5.53 -4.14
C LEU A 24 7.41 4.25 -4.69
N GLU A 25 7.09 3.82 -5.91
CA GLU A 25 7.70 2.67 -6.60
C GLU A 25 9.13 2.94 -7.08
N ASN A 26 9.53 4.20 -7.26
CA ASN A 26 10.88 4.58 -7.68
C ASN A 26 11.80 5.03 -6.53
N GLU A 27 11.25 5.43 -5.39
CA GLU A 27 12.04 5.92 -4.24
C GLU A 27 12.85 4.83 -3.53
N ARG A 28 13.93 5.17 -2.82
CA ARG A 28 14.65 4.20 -1.98
C ARG A 28 14.21 4.38 -0.53
N PHE A 29 13.52 3.39 0.04
CA PHE A 29 13.15 3.42 1.45
C PHE A 29 14.31 2.90 2.29
N SER A 30 14.66 3.65 3.33
CA SER A 30 15.64 3.23 4.32
C SER A 30 15.04 3.22 5.71
N PHE A 31 15.43 2.26 6.52
CA PHE A 31 15.07 2.18 7.93
C PHE A 31 16.34 2.00 8.74
N ASN A 32 16.57 2.89 9.70
CA ASN A 32 17.78 2.93 10.52
C ASN A 32 19.09 2.87 9.71
N GLY A 33 19.12 3.54 8.56
CA GLY A 33 20.29 3.57 7.67
C GLY A 33 20.46 2.35 6.77
N GLN A 34 19.59 1.35 6.84
CA GLN A 34 19.61 0.18 5.95
C GLN A 34 18.56 0.32 4.84
N LEU A 35 18.95 -0.02 3.61
CA LEU A 35 18.04 -0.02 2.47
C LEU A 35 17.02 -1.17 2.59
N ILE A 36 15.73 -0.87 2.43
CA ILE A 36 14.66 -1.87 2.47
C ILE A 36 14.20 -2.19 1.05
N GLU A 37 14.04 -3.48 0.76
CA GLU A 37 13.37 -3.93 -0.45
C GLU A 37 11.86 -3.69 -0.37
N LYS A 38 11.30 -3.08 -1.42
CA LYS A 38 9.85 -2.89 -1.52
C LYS A 38 9.19 -4.24 -1.75
N LYS A 39 8.30 -4.64 -0.85
CA LYS A 39 7.42 -5.79 -1.10
C LYS A 39 6.40 -5.39 -2.16
N SER A 40 6.39 -6.10 -3.28
CA SER A 40 5.33 -5.91 -4.28
C SER A 40 4.00 -6.36 -3.65
N PHE A 41 2.97 -5.51 -3.73
CA PHE A 41 1.66 -5.83 -3.16
C PHE A 41 1.05 -7.11 -3.78
N ALA A 42 1.48 -7.48 -4.99
CA ALA A 42 1.01 -8.65 -5.73
C ALA A 42 1.51 -10.01 -5.17
N ASP A 43 2.60 -10.04 -4.39
CA ASP A 43 3.20 -11.29 -3.93
C ASP A 43 2.46 -11.95 -2.76
N SER A 44 1.50 -11.26 -2.14
CA SER A 44 0.77 -11.75 -0.96
C SER A 44 -0.30 -12.80 -1.28
N SER A 45 -0.67 -12.98 -2.55
CA SER A 45 -1.82 -13.81 -2.96
C SER A 45 -1.55 -15.33 -2.93
N LYS A 46 -0.28 -15.77 -2.84
CA LYS A 46 0.09 -17.19 -3.03
C LYS A 46 0.47 -17.97 -1.76
N LYS A 47 0.23 -17.45 -0.55
CA LYS A 47 0.57 -18.13 0.72
C LYS A 47 -0.64 -18.37 1.64
N GLY A 48 -1.71 -18.96 1.13
CA GLY A 48 -2.91 -19.22 1.94
C GLY A 48 -3.80 -20.39 1.53
N ILE A 49 -3.36 -21.28 0.64
CA ILE A 49 -4.08 -22.51 0.28
C ILE A 49 -3.11 -23.67 0.43
N ASN A 50 -2.99 -24.18 1.65
CA ASN A 50 -2.56 -25.53 2.02
C ASN A 50 -2.42 -25.60 3.55
N ALA A 51 -3.53 -25.87 4.24
CA ALA A 51 -3.60 -26.56 5.52
C ALA A 51 -5.05 -27.00 5.74
#